data_AF-A0A508BGC5-F1
#
_entry.id   AF-A0A508BGC5-F1
#
_cell.length_a   1.000
_cell.length_b   1.000
_cell.length_c   1.000
_cell.angle_alpha   90.00
_cell.angle_beta   90.00
_cell.angle_gamma   90.00
#
_symmetry.space_group_name_H-M   'P 1'
#
loop_
_entity.id
_entity.type
_entity.pdbx_description
1 polymer ?
#
loop_
_entity_poly.entity_id
_entity_poly.type
_entity_poly.pdbx_seq_one_letter_code
_entity_poly.pdbx_strand_id
1 'polypeptide(L)'
;MPLGGFATILVDPPWPLQSGEKHYRTMSLTRIMALPVGALAARDAHLWLWTTNALLPRAYEVAEAWGFTVRSPLTWVKFRLGLGGRYQLRNATEQLLFCTRGRAPLGSRSQPTWFNAPVTEHSRKPAEQFAIIERVSPGPYLELFARRRPESNQPWAVWGDQVDSDIRIPGFAVPRYSERANEADAETTTTAAERTEPAQTAVADASRGDDRDDSAGGNGKEVTR
;
A
#
# COMPACT_ATOMS: atom_id res chain seq x y z
N MET A 1 9.47 0.93 7.19
CA MET A 1 8.66 1.29 6.00
C MET A 1 9.20 2.58 5.38
N PRO A 2 9.05 2.83 4.06
CA PRO A 2 9.50 4.08 3.45
C PRO A 2 8.85 5.30 4.11
N LEU A 3 9.62 6.38 4.30
CA LEU A 3 9.09 7.64 4.80
C LEU A 3 8.04 8.17 3.80
N GLY A 4 6.77 8.20 4.21
CA GLY A 4 5.66 8.66 3.37
C GLY A 4 4.93 7.58 2.56
N GLY A 5 5.24 6.29 2.73
CA GLY A 5 4.50 5.17 2.13
C GLY A 5 4.98 4.74 0.74
N PHE A 6 4.31 3.74 0.16
CA PHE A 6 4.64 3.18 -1.15
C PHE A 6 3.91 3.93 -2.27
N ALA A 7 4.66 4.38 -3.28
CA ALA A 7 4.07 5.05 -4.44
C ALA A 7 3.35 4.06 -5.38
N THR A 8 3.73 2.79 -5.35
CA THR A 8 3.07 1.73 -6.12
C THR A 8 2.88 0.48 -5.27
N ILE A 9 1.66 -0.04 -5.26
CA ILE A 9 1.30 -1.27 -4.58
C ILE A 9 0.69 -2.25 -5.60
N LEU A 10 1.21 -3.46 -5.65
CA LEU A 10 0.64 -4.59 -6.36
C LEU A 10 -0.01 -5.53 -5.35
N VAL A 11 -1.22 -6.00 -5.64
CA VAL A 11 -1.95 -6.91 -4.76
C VAL A 11 -2.60 -8.02 -5.59
N ASP A 12 -2.37 -9.28 -5.20
CA ASP A 12 -3.08 -10.46 -5.69
C ASP A 12 -3.83 -11.13 -4.52
N PRO A 13 -5.02 -10.61 -4.13
CA PRO A 13 -5.71 -11.12 -2.95
C PRO A 13 -6.05 -12.60 -3.10
N PRO A 14 -6.07 -13.36 -1.99
CA PRO A 14 -6.51 -14.75 -2.00
C PRO A 14 -8.03 -14.78 -1.98
N TRP A 15 -8.63 -14.39 -3.11
CA TRP A 15 -10.06 -14.21 -3.29
C TRP A 15 -10.87 -15.47 -2.90
N PRO A 16 -12.01 -15.32 -2.22
CA PRO A 16 -12.86 -16.44 -1.87
C PRO A 16 -13.70 -16.89 -3.08
N LEU A 17 -14.15 -18.14 -3.03
CA LEU A 17 -15.06 -18.79 -3.96
C LEU A 17 -14.55 -18.82 -5.41
N GLN A 18 -13.24 -18.95 -5.61
CA GLN A 18 -12.60 -19.06 -6.93
C GLN A 18 -11.97 -20.43 -7.18
N SER A 19 -12.33 -21.45 -6.39
CA SER A 19 -11.68 -22.77 -6.36
C SER A 19 -10.22 -22.76 -5.89
N GLY A 20 -9.69 -21.59 -5.49
CA GLY A 20 -8.38 -21.44 -4.89
C GLY A 20 -8.26 -22.12 -3.53
N GLU A 21 -9.39 -22.34 -2.85
CA GLU A 21 -9.47 -23.02 -1.55
C GLU A 21 -8.85 -24.41 -1.54
N LYS A 22 -8.77 -25.06 -2.71
CA LYS A 22 -8.14 -26.39 -2.86
C LYS A 22 -6.61 -26.33 -2.82
N HIS A 23 -6.03 -25.14 -2.97
CA HIS A 23 -4.60 -24.95 -3.19
C HIS A 23 -3.95 -24.01 -2.17
N TYR A 24 -4.69 -23.04 -1.64
CA TYR A 24 -4.20 -22.07 -0.67
C TYR A 24 -5.34 -21.54 0.22
N ARG A 25 -4.97 -20.95 1.36
CA ARG A 25 -5.93 -20.34 2.28
C ARG A 25 -6.51 -19.07 1.64
N THR A 26 -7.83 -19.02 1.49
CA THR A 26 -8.53 -17.83 1.02
C THR A 26 -8.88 -16.87 2.17
N MET A 27 -9.20 -15.64 1.81
CA MET A 27 -9.58 -14.58 2.74
C MET A 27 -11.00 -14.10 2.42
N SER A 28 -11.83 -13.87 3.45
CA SER A 28 -13.17 -13.33 3.24
C SER A 28 -13.10 -11.92 2.62
N LEU A 29 -14.11 -11.56 1.84
CA LEU A 29 -14.16 -10.23 1.20
C LEU A 29 -14.06 -9.09 2.23
N THR A 30 -14.75 -9.21 3.36
CA THR A 30 -14.66 -8.26 4.48
C THR A 30 -13.23 -8.11 5.00
N ARG A 31 -12.48 -9.21 5.12
CA ARG A 31 -11.10 -9.16 5.60
C ARG A 31 -10.14 -8.62 4.54
N ILE A 32 -10.40 -8.86 3.26
CA ILE A 32 -9.67 -8.23 2.14
C ILE A 32 -9.89 -6.71 2.18
N MET A 33 -11.14 -6.25 2.26
CA MET A 33 -11.46 -4.82 2.36
C MET A 33 -10.83 -4.15 3.58
N ALA A 34 -10.70 -4.88 4.70
CA ALA A 34 -10.08 -4.37 5.93
C ALA A 34 -8.54 -4.26 5.88
N LEU A 35 -7.88 -4.72 4.82
CA LEU A 35 -6.44 -4.51 4.66
C LEU A 35 -6.12 -3.02 4.62
N PRO A 36 -5.10 -2.54 5.35
CA PRO A 36 -4.78 -1.12 5.43
C PRO A 36 -3.97 -0.64 4.21
N VAL A 37 -4.33 -1.05 2.99
CA VAL A 37 -3.60 -0.71 1.75
C VAL A 37 -3.51 0.81 1.57
N GLY A 38 -4.58 1.54 1.89
CA GLY A 38 -4.56 3.00 1.88
C GLY A 38 -3.57 3.62 2.89
N ALA A 39 -3.32 3.00 4.03
CA ALA A 39 -2.34 3.48 5.01
C ALA A 39 -0.90 3.15 4.61
N LEU A 40 -0.70 2.07 3.84
CA LEU A 40 0.61 1.70 3.29
C LEU A 40 1.00 2.58 2.10
N ALA A 41 0.03 3.11 1.36
CA ALA A 41 0.26 3.93 0.18
C ALA A 41 0.76 5.34 0.50
N ALA A 42 1.57 5.90 -0.40
CA ALA A 42 1.91 7.31 -0.44
C ALA A 42 0.72 8.18 -0.86
N ARG A 43 0.71 9.46 -0.50
CA ARG A 43 -0.42 10.38 -0.76
C ARG A 43 -0.92 10.28 -2.20
N ASP A 44 0.03 10.36 -3.13
CA ASP A 44 -0.17 10.13 -4.55
C ASP A 44 0.40 8.75 -4.88
N ALA A 45 -0.45 7.78 -5.21
CA ALA A 45 -0.03 6.39 -5.40
C ALA A 45 -0.82 5.66 -6.49
N HIS A 46 -0.21 4.60 -7.01
CA HIS A 46 -0.85 3.62 -7.89
C HIS A 46 -1.13 2.31 -7.15
N LEU A 47 -2.26 1.70 -7.49
CA LEU A 47 -2.61 0.34 -7.09
C LEU A 47 -2.82 -0.50 -8.33
N TRP A 48 -2.21 -1.68 -8.34
CA TRP A 48 -2.41 -2.74 -9.30
C TRP A 48 -3.07 -3.92 -8.59
N LEU A 49 -4.33 -4.21 -8.93
CA LEU A 49 -5.14 -5.21 -8.22
C LEU A 49 -5.53 -6.35 -9.17
N TRP A 50 -4.98 -7.54 -8.93
CA TRP A 50 -5.36 -8.74 -9.67
C TRP A 50 -6.76 -9.22 -9.31
N THR A 51 -7.54 -9.59 -10.32
CA THR A 51 -8.87 -10.16 -10.19
C THR A 51 -9.24 -11.04 -11.39
N THR A 52 -10.30 -11.83 -11.24
CA THR A 52 -10.92 -12.62 -12.31
C THR A 52 -12.14 -11.88 -12.86
N ASN A 53 -12.62 -12.31 -14.04
CA ASN A 53 -13.82 -11.72 -14.66
C ASN A 53 -15.05 -11.80 -13.75
N ALA A 54 -15.20 -12.89 -12.97
CA ALA A 54 -16.34 -13.09 -12.08
C ALA A 54 -16.32 -12.14 -10.85
N LEU A 55 -15.15 -11.66 -10.46
CA LEU A 55 -14.96 -10.83 -9.27
C LEU A 55 -14.76 -9.34 -9.59
N LEU A 56 -14.85 -8.93 -10.86
CA LEU A 56 -14.71 -7.53 -11.26
C LEU A 56 -15.54 -6.55 -10.41
N PRO A 57 -16.85 -6.77 -10.17
CA PRO A 57 -17.63 -5.86 -9.32
C PRO A 57 -17.07 -5.74 -7.90
N ARG A 58 -16.65 -6.87 -7.30
CA ARG A 58 -16.09 -6.90 -5.93
C ARG A 58 -14.71 -6.27 -5.88
N ALA A 59 -13.89 -6.48 -6.90
CA ALA A 59 -12.57 -5.86 -6.98
C ALA A 59 -12.66 -4.33 -7.05
N TYR A 60 -13.73 -3.78 -7.65
CA TYR A 60 -13.95 -2.34 -7.69
C TYR A 60 -14.31 -1.82 -6.29
N GLU A 61 -15.23 -2.50 -5.60
CA GLU A 61 -15.56 -2.20 -4.19
C GLU A 61 -14.33 -2.27 -3.28
N VAL A 62 -13.45 -3.26 -3.48
CA VAL A 62 -12.20 -3.40 -2.72
C VAL A 62 -11.23 -2.23 -2.99
N ALA A 63 -11.02 -1.86 -4.25
CA ALA A 63 -10.14 -0.74 -4.59
C ALA A 63 -10.64 0.58 -3.98
N GLU A 64 -11.96 0.81 -4.02
CA GLU A 64 -12.60 1.98 -3.41
C GLU A 64 -12.49 1.97 -1.88
N ALA A 65 -12.69 0.82 -1.23
CA ALA A 65 -12.54 0.67 0.22
C ALA A 65 -11.10 1.00 0.69
N TRP A 66 -10.10 0.75 -0.15
CA TRP A 66 -8.71 1.12 0.11
C TRP A 66 -8.37 2.58 -0.25
N GLY A 67 -9.33 3.35 -0.76
CA GLY A 67 -9.17 4.77 -1.12
C GLY A 67 -8.56 5.00 -2.50
N PHE A 68 -8.72 4.05 -3.43
CA PHE A 68 -8.27 4.19 -4.82
C PHE A 68 -9.44 4.31 -5.79
N THR A 69 -9.25 5.09 -6.84
CA THR A 69 -10.17 5.14 -7.99
C THR A 69 -9.68 4.21 -9.08
N VAL A 70 -10.51 3.25 -9.49
CA VAL A 70 -10.25 2.38 -10.65
C VAL A 70 -10.23 3.23 -11.92
N ARG A 71 -9.18 3.10 -12.75
CA ARG A 71 -9.04 3.87 -14.01
C ARG A 71 -9.25 3.01 -15.23
N SER A 72 -8.56 1.87 -15.29
CA SER A 72 -8.62 0.98 -16.44
C SER A 72 -8.13 -0.43 -16.06
N PRO A 73 -8.68 -1.49 -16.66
CA PRO A 73 -8.07 -2.81 -16.57
C PRO A 73 -6.85 -2.92 -17.48
N LEU A 74 -5.85 -3.68 -17.03
CA LEU A 74 -4.84 -4.31 -17.87
C LEU A 74 -5.19 -5.80 -17.97
N THR A 75 -5.52 -6.26 -19.17
CA THR A 75 -5.99 -7.62 -19.41
C THR A 75 -4.83 -8.55 -19.75
N TRP A 76 -4.58 -9.58 -18.93
CA TRP A 76 -3.70 -10.67 -19.31
C TRP A 76 -4.44 -11.66 -20.21
N VAL A 77 -4.10 -11.67 -21.49
CA VAL A 77 -4.66 -12.57 -22.50
C VAL A 77 -3.92 -13.90 -22.47
N LYS A 78 -4.69 -15.00 -22.39
CA LYS A 78 -4.21 -16.38 -22.39
C LYS A 78 -4.69 -17.08 -23.65
N PHE A 79 -3.76 -17.65 -24.41
CA PHE A 79 -4.07 -18.45 -25.60
C PHE A 79 -4.53 -19.88 -25.24
N ARG A 80 -5.43 -20.01 -24.26
CA ARG A 80 -6.07 -21.27 -23.86
C ARG A 80 -7.43 -20.99 -23.24
N LEU A 81 -8.38 -21.90 -23.44
CA LEU A 81 -9.69 -21.80 -22.81
C LEU A 81 -9.65 -22.34 -21.37
N GLY A 82 -9.99 -21.48 -20.43
CA GLY A 82 -10.16 -21.82 -19.02
C GLY A 82 -11.59 -22.25 -18.69
N LEU A 83 -11.88 -22.18 -17.39
CA LEU A 83 -13.19 -22.48 -16.82
C LEU A 83 -14.22 -21.43 -17.24
N GLY A 84 -15.49 -21.82 -17.29
CA GLY A 84 -16.63 -20.92 -17.47
C GLY A 84 -17.86 -21.53 -16.82
N GLY A 85 -18.65 -20.72 -16.11
CA GLY A 85 -19.93 -21.13 -15.56
C GLY A 85 -21.03 -21.28 -16.63
N ARG A 86 -22.20 -21.78 -16.24
CA ARG A 86 -23.38 -21.99 -17.10
C ARG A 86 -23.78 -20.77 -17.92
N TYR A 87 -23.59 -19.57 -17.38
CA TYR A 87 -23.96 -18.29 -17.99
C TYR A 87 -22.75 -17.37 -18.22
N GLN A 88 -21.56 -17.95 -18.43
CA GLN A 88 -20.32 -17.21 -18.63
C GLN A 88 -19.62 -17.65 -19.90
N LEU A 89 -18.97 -16.70 -20.58
CA LEU A 89 -17.97 -17.02 -21.58
C LEU A 89 -16.80 -17.77 -20.90
N ARG A 90 -16.12 -18.63 -21.66
CA ARG A 90 -14.96 -19.35 -21.13
C ARG A 90 -13.83 -18.36 -20.86
N ASN A 91 -13.27 -18.40 -19.65
CA ASN A 91 -12.20 -17.51 -19.26
C ASN A 91 -10.95 -17.76 -20.11
N ALA A 92 -10.54 -16.77 -20.88
CA ALA A 92 -9.25 -16.72 -21.57
C ALA A 92 -8.40 -15.53 -21.08
N THR A 93 -8.85 -14.87 -20.01
CA THR A 93 -8.23 -13.65 -19.49
C THR A 93 -8.22 -13.63 -17.97
N GLU A 94 -7.25 -12.92 -17.40
CA GLU A 94 -7.32 -12.38 -16.03
C GLU A 94 -7.13 -10.87 -16.09
N GLN A 95 -7.65 -10.16 -15.09
CA GLN A 95 -7.68 -8.70 -15.07
C GLN A 95 -6.74 -8.18 -14.00
N LEU A 96 -5.94 -7.18 -14.33
CA LEU A 96 -5.11 -6.45 -13.40
C LEU A 96 -5.57 -4.99 -13.42
N LEU A 97 -6.32 -4.58 -12.41
CA LEU A 97 -6.92 -3.24 -12.35
C LEU A 97 -5.85 -2.20 -12.04
N PHE A 98 -5.70 -1.21 -12.91
CA PHE A 98 -4.92 -0.01 -12.65
C PHE A 98 -5.80 1.03 -11.95
N CYS A 99 -5.38 1.43 -10.75
CA CYS A 99 -6.10 2.37 -9.90
C CYS A 99 -5.15 3.46 -9.42
N THR A 100 -5.70 4.64 -9.12
CA THR A 100 -4.92 5.81 -8.68
C THR A 100 -5.48 6.38 -7.39
N ARG A 101 -4.59 6.92 -6.57
CA ARG A 101 -4.90 7.78 -5.42
C ARG A 101 -4.20 9.13 -5.59
N GLY A 102 -4.89 10.22 -5.23
CA GLY A 102 -4.34 11.56 -5.33
C GLY A 102 -4.05 11.96 -6.78
N ARG A 103 -2.90 12.59 -7.01
CA ARG A 103 -2.42 13.10 -8.31
C ARG A 103 -1.17 12.36 -8.79
N ALA A 104 -1.16 11.04 -8.68
CA ALA A 104 -0.04 10.20 -9.09
C ALA A 104 0.24 10.32 -10.61
N PRO A 105 1.48 10.64 -11.02
CA PRO A 105 1.84 10.76 -12.43
C PRO A 105 2.07 9.40 -13.08
N LEU A 106 1.71 9.27 -14.36
CA LEU A 106 2.07 8.11 -15.19
C LEU A 106 3.49 8.26 -15.72
N GLY A 107 4.31 7.23 -15.58
CA GLY A 107 5.62 7.12 -16.23
C GLY A 107 5.53 6.87 -17.74
N SER A 108 4.45 6.21 -18.19
CA SER A 108 4.16 6.02 -19.61
C SER A 108 2.65 6.07 -19.87
N ARG A 109 2.27 6.79 -20.93
CA ARG A 109 0.88 6.91 -21.39
C ARG A 109 0.55 5.97 -22.56
N SER A 110 1.55 5.25 -23.06
CA SER A 110 1.45 4.41 -24.27
C SER A 110 1.27 2.93 -23.97
N GLN A 111 1.09 2.55 -22.70
CA GLN A 111 0.85 1.15 -22.32
C GLN A 111 -0.55 0.71 -22.76
N PRO A 112 -0.69 -0.32 -23.63
CA PRO A 112 -1.98 -0.86 -23.98
C PRO A 112 -2.67 -1.51 -22.78
N THR A 113 -4.01 -1.56 -22.82
CA THR A 113 -4.88 -2.18 -21.79
C THR A 113 -4.92 -3.71 -21.85
N TRP A 114 -3.99 -4.33 -22.58
CA TRP A 114 -3.83 -5.76 -22.66
C TRP A 114 -2.36 -6.14 -22.84
N PHE A 115 -2.04 -7.37 -22.46
CA PHE A 115 -0.76 -8.01 -22.76
C PHE A 115 -0.96 -9.54 -22.80
N ASN A 116 -0.07 -10.24 -23.49
CA ASN A 116 0.00 -11.69 -23.44
C ASN A 116 1.30 -12.13 -22.76
N ALA A 117 1.21 -13.19 -21.98
CA ALA A 117 2.36 -13.82 -21.33
C ALA A 117 2.08 -15.31 -21.13
N PRO A 118 3.11 -16.18 -21.08
CA PRO A 118 2.94 -17.62 -20.90
C PRO A 118 2.18 -17.94 -19.62
N VAL A 119 1.29 -18.94 -19.70
CA VAL A 119 0.64 -19.46 -18.49
C VAL A 119 1.51 -20.57 -17.91
N THR A 120 1.91 -20.40 -16.65
CA THR A 120 2.78 -21.35 -15.94
C THR A 120 1.96 -22.11 -14.89
N GLU A 121 2.45 -22.20 -13.66
CA GLU A 121 1.83 -22.90 -12.54
C GLU A 121 0.47 -22.29 -12.16
N HIS A 122 -0.38 -23.08 -11.49
CA HIS A 122 -1.71 -22.62 -11.09
C HIS A 122 -1.62 -21.32 -10.25
N SER A 123 -2.43 -20.32 -10.63
CA SER A 123 -2.49 -19.00 -9.99
C SER A 123 -1.18 -18.18 -10.05
N ARG A 124 -0.12 -18.65 -10.74
CA ARG A 124 1.12 -17.89 -10.90
C ARG A 124 0.90 -16.79 -11.92
N LYS A 125 1.01 -15.55 -11.46
CA LYS A 125 0.95 -14.35 -12.30
C LYS A 125 2.27 -14.17 -13.09
N PRO A 126 2.19 -13.66 -14.32
CA PRO A 126 3.34 -13.53 -15.23
C PRO A 126 4.36 -12.50 -14.71
N ALA A 127 5.65 -12.78 -14.88
CA ALA A 127 6.72 -11.87 -14.47
C ALA A 127 6.71 -10.54 -15.25
N GLU A 128 6.19 -10.58 -16.49
CA GLU A 128 6.04 -9.43 -17.38
C GLU A 128 5.22 -8.30 -16.77
N GLN A 129 4.35 -8.60 -15.79
CA GLN A 129 3.60 -7.58 -15.05
C GLN A 129 4.53 -6.55 -14.39
N PHE A 130 5.69 -6.97 -13.86
CA PHE A 130 6.60 -6.09 -13.13
C PHE A 130 7.20 -5.03 -14.05
N ALA A 131 7.68 -5.46 -15.23
CA ALA A 131 8.20 -4.55 -16.25
C ALA A 131 7.14 -3.56 -16.76
N ILE A 132 5.87 -3.98 -16.85
CA ILE A 132 4.77 -3.08 -17.21
C ILE A 132 4.51 -2.08 -16.08
N ILE A 133 4.40 -2.56 -14.84
CA ILE A 133 4.13 -1.71 -13.67
C ILE A 133 5.23 -0.66 -13.50
N GLU A 134 6.50 -1.05 -13.56
CA GLU A 134 7.67 -0.16 -13.40
C GLU A 134 7.79 0.87 -14.52
N ARG A 135 7.29 0.56 -15.73
CA ARG A 135 7.23 1.51 -16.84
C ARG A 135 6.13 2.56 -16.62
N VAL A 136 5.02 2.16 -16.00
CA VAL A 136 3.82 3.01 -15.84
C VAL A 136 3.84 3.77 -14.52
N SER A 137 4.45 3.22 -13.48
CA SER A 137 4.27 3.66 -12.09
C SER A 137 5.61 3.86 -11.38
N PRO A 138 5.74 4.90 -10.54
CA PRO A 138 6.97 5.15 -9.78
C PRO A 138 7.07 4.25 -8.53
N GLY A 139 8.29 3.98 -8.09
CA GLY A 139 8.55 3.40 -6.76
C GLY A 139 8.48 4.45 -5.64
N PRO A 140 8.59 4.07 -4.34
CA PRO A 140 8.86 2.72 -3.85
C PRO A 140 7.74 1.71 -4.11
N TYR A 141 8.11 0.45 -4.33
CA TYR A 141 7.19 -0.63 -4.72
C TYR A 141 6.91 -1.61 -3.57
N LEU A 142 5.67 -2.07 -3.47
CA LEU A 142 5.24 -3.13 -2.56
C LEU A 142 4.39 -4.17 -3.29
N GLU A 143 4.70 -5.46 -3.10
CA GLU A 143 3.82 -6.57 -3.48
C GLU A 143 3.19 -7.19 -2.23
N LEU A 144 1.86 -7.24 -2.19
CA LEU A 144 1.08 -7.92 -1.16
C LEU A 144 0.57 -9.28 -1.65
N PHE A 145 0.58 -10.27 -0.76
CA PHE A 145 0.33 -11.69 -1.03
C PHE A 145 1.38 -12.33 -1.95
N ALA A 146 2.62 -11.85 -1.85
CA ALA A 146 3.74 -12.39 -2.60
C ALA A 146 4.03 -13.84 -2.19
N ARG A 147 4.23 -14.71 -3.17
CA ARG A 147 4.65 -16.11 -2.97
C ARG A 147 6.11 -16.36 -3.31
N ARG A 148 6.75 -15.37 -3.91
CA ARG A 148 8.17 -15.34 -4.27
C ARG A 148 8.63 -13.88 -4.33
N ARG A 149 9.93 -13.65 -4.38
CA ARG A 149 10.47 -12.32 -4.71
C ARG A 149 10.13 -11.97 -6.17
N PRO A 150 9.78 -10.71 -6.46
CA PRO A 150 9.58 -10.24 -7.83
C PRO A 150 10.76 -10.58 -8.73
N GLU A 151 10.44 -11.00 -9.95
CA GLU A 151 11.42 -11.23 -11.02
C GLU A 151 11.76 -9.87 -11.66
N SER A 152 12.39 -8.98 -10.87
CA SER A 152 12.72 -7.60 -11.22
C SER A 152 14.04 -7.17 -10.58
N ASN A 153 14.73 -6.22 -11.22
CA ASN A 153 15.92 -5.55 -10.69
C ASN A 153 15.59 -4.33 -9.81
N GLN A 154 14.31 -3.99 -9.66
CA GLN A 154 13.87 -2.89 -8.79
C GLN A 154 13.72 -3.34 -7.33
N PRO A 155 13.92 -2.44 -6.35
CA PRO A 155 13.83 -2.79 -4.93
C PRO A 155 12.39 -2.91 -4.45
N TRP A 156 11.74 -4.04 -4.75
CA TRP A 156 10.40 -4.36 -4.27
C TRP A 156 10.42 -4.82 -2.81
N ALA A 157 9.60 -4.18 -1.96
CA ALA A 157 9.20 -4.77 -0.70
C ALA A 157 8.13 -5.85 -0.96
N VAL A 158 8.14 -6.92 -0.17
CA VAL A 158 7.15 -7.99 -0.27
C VAL A 158 6.47 -8.26 1.07
N TRP A 159 5.22 -8.70 1.00
CA TRP A 159 4.49 -9.24 2.13
C TRP A 159 3.65 -10.44 1.69
N GLY A 160 3.75 -11.57 2.37
CA GLY A 160 3.03 -12.80 2.04
C GLY A 160 3.39 -13.95 2.96
N ASP A 161 2.60 -15.02 2.92
CA ASP A 161 2.76 -16.19 3.80
C ASP A 161 3.83 -17.18 3.34
N GLN A 162 4.27 -17.06 2.08
CA GLN A 162 5.26 -17.94 1.43
C GLN A 162 6.59 -17.23 1.13
N VAL A 163 6.83 -16.06 1.72
CA VAL A 163 8.07 -15.29 1.59
C VAL A 163 8.48 -14.70 2.93
N ASP A 164 9.77 -14.39 3.08
CA ASP A 164 10.24 -13.58 4.20
C ASP A 164 9.78 -12.14 4.00
N SER A 165 8.73 -11.75 4.72
CA SER A 165 8.03 -10.49 4.51
C SER A 165 8.81 -9.29 5.06
N ASP A 166 8.88 -8.21 4.28
CA ASP A 166 9.69 -7.02 4.59
C ASP A 166 8.95 -5.96 5.42
N ILE A 167 7.64 -6.11 5.56
CA ILE A 167 6.80 -5.19 6.33
C ILE A 167 5.92 -5.96 7.29
N ARG A 168 5.51 -5.29 8.37
CA ARG A 168 4.48 -5.78 9.28
C ARG A 168 3.18 -5.05 9.03
N ILE A 169 2.09 -5.81 9.04
CA ILE A 169 0.73 -5.27 8.94
C ILE A 169 -0.02 -5.69 10.21
N PRO A 170 -0.29 -4.76 11.14
CA PRO A 170 -1.03 -5.08 12.37
C PRO A 170 -2.37 -5.77 12.08
N GLY A 171 -2.65 -6.88 12.77
CA GLY A 171 -3.86 -7.71 12.54
C GLY A 171 -3.76 -8.68 11.35
N PHE A 172 -2.68 -8.62 10.57
CA PHE A 172 -2.39 -9.49 9.43
C PHE A 172 -0.98 -10.06 9.59
N ALA A 173 -0.84 -11.02 10.50
CA ALA A 173 0.42 -11.71 10.71
C ALA A 173 0.71 -12.72 9.59
N VAL A 174 1.98 -12.89 9.27
CA VAL A 174 2.51 -13.91 8.36
C VAL A 174 3.53 -14.77 9.10
N PRO A 175 3.84 -16.00 8.61
CA PRO A 175 4.71 -16.93 9.34
C PRO A 175 6.15 -16.47 9.51
N ARG A 176 6.67 -15.62 8.61
CA ARG A 176 8.08 -15.21 8.58
C ARG A 176 8.23 -13.75 8.16
N TYR A 177 9.21 -13.09 8.77
CA TYR A 177 9.60 -11.71 8.49
C TYR A 177 11.10 -11.67 8.19
N SER A 178 11.51 -10.83 7.24
CA SER A 178 12.91 -10.63 6.89
C SER A 178 13.65 -9.81 7.95
N GLU A 179 14.99 -9.82 7.91
CA GLU A 179 15.83 -8.98 8.78
C GLU A 179 15.48 -7.49 8.64
N ARG A 180 15.23 -7.04 7.41
CA ARG A 180 14.78 -5.68 7.11
C ARG A 180 13.51 -5.29 7.88
N ALA A 181 12.58 -6.22 8.05
CA ALA A 181 11.37 -5.94 8.83
C ALA A 181 11.71 -5.79 10.32
N ASN A 182 12.63 -6.61 10.85
CA ASN A 182 13.05 -6.55 12.25
C ASN A 182 13.83 -5.27 12.58
N GLU A 183 14.72 -4.84 11.69
CA GLU A 183 15.49 -3.61 11.84
C GLU A 183 14.60 -2.36 11.87
N ALA A 184 13.58 -2.31 10.99
CA ALA A 184 12.62 -1.20 10.96
C ALA A 184 11.84 -1.05 12.28
N ASP A 185 11.56 -2.15 12.98
CA ASP A 185 10.90 -2.11 14.29
C ASP A 185 11.85 -1.64 15.39
N ALA A 186 13.12 -2.06 15.34
CA ALA A 186 14.14 -1.63 16.27
C ALA A 186 14.36 -0.10 16.17
N GLU A 187 14.48 0.44 14.95
CA GLU A 187 14.59 1.88 14.72
C GLU A 187 13.35 2.65 15.20
N THR A 188 12.15 2.11 14.96
CA THR A 188 10.90 2.74 15.41
C THR A 188 10.81 2.76 16.93
N THR A 189 11.25 1.69 17.60
CA THR A 189 11.25 1.57 19.06
C THR A 189 12.27 2.49 19.71
N THR A 190 13.49 2.56 19.17
CA THR A 190 14.54 3.48 19.64
C THR A 190 14.13 4.93 19.49
N THR A 191 13.60 5.31 18.32
CA THR A 191 13.15 6.69 18.08
C THR A 191 11.96 7.09 18.97
N ALA A 192 11.08 6.14 19.31
CA ALA A 192 9.98 6.37 20.25
C ALA A 192 10.49 6.50 21.69
N ALA A 193 11.48 5.68 22.11
CA ALA A 193 12.10 5.76 23.42
C ALA A 193 12.86 7.08 23.64
N GLU A 194 13.65 7.53 22.65
CA GLU A 194 14.37 8.81 22.69
C GLU A 194 13.44 10.03 22.74
N ARG A 195 12.23 9.93 22.16
CA ARG A 195 11.20 10.98 22.25
C ARG A 195 10.45 11.02 23.58
N THR A 196 10.65 10.02 24.45
CA THR A 196 9.92 9.90 25.72
C THR A 196 10.82 10.23 26.93
N GLU A 197 12.09 10.57 26.74
CA GLU A 197 12.92 11.11 27.83
C GLU A 197 12.50 12.56 28.14
N PRO A 198 12.06 12.88 29.38
CA PRO A 198 11.77 14.25 29.74
C PRO A 198 13.08 15.03 29.85
N ALA A 199 13.17 16.14 29.12
CA ALA A 199 14.18 17.16 29.34
C ALA A 199 14.00 17.76 30.75
N GLN A 200 14.59 17.13 31.77
CA GLN A 200 14.80 17.73 33.07
C GLN A 200 16.15 18.43 33.05
N THR A 201 16.14 19.70 32.63
CA THR A 201 17.22 20.63 33.00
C THR A 201 16.75 21.43 34.19
N ALA A 202 17.40 21.21 35.32
CA ALA A 202 17.18 21.89 36.58
C ALA A 202 17.46 23.40 36.46
N VAL A 203 16.56 24.22 37.00
CA VAL A 203 16.92 25.54 37.53
C VAL A 203 16.33 25.64 38.92
N ALA A 204 17.20 25.52 39.92
CA ALA A 204 16.88 25.77 41.31
C ALA A 204 17.31 27.20 41.67
N ASP A 205 16.33 27.93 42.19
CA ASP A 205 16.39 28.80 43.38
C ASP A 205 17.09 30.17 43.31
N ALA A 206 16.27 31.23 43.51
CA ALA A 206 16.56 32.28 44.50
C ALA A 206 15.30 33.12 44.76
N SER A 207 14.94 33.23 46.03
CA SER A 207 13.84 34.01 46.57
C SER A 207 14.25 35.43 47.00
N ARG A 208 13.26 36.34 47.10
CA ARG A 208 13.09 37.53 47.99
C ARG A 208 13.38 38.96 47.45
N GLY A 209 12.48 39.87 47.86
CA GLY A 209 12.62 41.34 47.91
C GLY A 209 11.60 42.04 46.99
N ASP A 210 10.39 42.38 47.41
CA ASP A 210 9.93 43.48 48.30
C ASP A 210 9.86 44.87 47.63
N ASP A 211 8.81 45.60 48.02
CA ASP A 211 8.52 47.04 47.93
C ASP A 211 8.10 47.75 46.62
N ARG A 212 6.80 48.08 46.62
CA ARG A 212 6.16 49.42 46.58
C ARG A 212 6.48 50.47 45.50
N ASP A 213 5.33 50.98 45.02
CA ASP A 213 4.92 52.37 44.81
C ASP A 213 5.09 53.11 43.47
N ASP A 214 3.93 53.67 43.11
CA ASP A 214 3.66 55.01 42.59
C ASP A 214 3.71 55.34 41.08
N SER A 215 2.48 55.48 40.56
CA SER A 215 1.90 56.75 40.09
C SER A 215 2.28 57.35 38.73
N ALA A 216 1.21 57.46 37.91
CA ALA A 216 0.74 58.65 37.19
C ALA A 216 1.26 59.03 35.79
N GLY A 217 0.28 59.39 34.95
CA GLY A 217 0.40 60.25 33.75
C GLY A 217 0.51 59.46 32.44
N GLY A 218 -0.30 59.64 31.40
CA GLY A 218 -1.27 60.69 31.08
C GLY A 218 -1.38 60.75 29.54
N ASN A 219 -2.61 60.62 29.05
CA ASN A 219 -3.23 61.31 27.90
C ASN A 219 -2.56 61.38 26.49
N GLY A 220 -3.38 61.20 25.45
CA GLY A 220 -3.12 61.69 24.07
C GLY A 220 -3.49 60.68 22.97
N LYS A 221 -4.76 60.59 22.56
CA LYS A 221 -5.37 61.25 21.37
C LYS A 221 -4.81 60.87 19.99
N GLU A 222 -5.75 60.40 19.14
CA GLU A 222 -5.96 60.74 17.71
C GLU A 222 -4.86 60.35 16.70
N VAL A 223 -5.08 60.04 15.41
CA VAL A 223 -6.24 59.93 14.50
C VAL A 223 -5.69 59.39 13.16
N THR A 224 -6.43 58.48 12.51
CA THR A 224 -6.47 58.16 11.04
C THR A 224 -5.18 57.71 10.33
N ARG A 225 -5.20 56.90 9.27
CA ARG A 225 -6.26 56.42 8.37
C ARG A 225 -5.79 55.11 7.75
#